data_AF-A0A9L0TNX9-F1
#
_entry.id   AF-A0A9L0TNX9-F1
#
_cell.length_a   1.000
_cell.length_b   1.000
_cell.length_c   1.000
_cell.angle_alpha   90.00
_cell.angle_beta   90.00
_cell.angle_gamma   90.00
#
_symmetry.space_group_name_H-M   'P 1'
#
loop_
_entity.id
_entity.type
_entity.pdbx_description
1 polymer ?
#
loop_
_entity_poly.entity_id
_entity_poly.type
_entity_poly.pdbx_seq_one_letter_code
_entity_poly.pdbx_strand_id
1 'polypeptide(L)'
;MSRLMECVPNFSEGNNQEVIDAISQAVVQTPGCVLLDVDAGPSTNRTVYTFVGRPEDVVEGALNAARTAFRLIDMSRHKGEHPRMGALDVCPFIPVRGVSMDECVLCAQAFGQRLAEELGVPVYLYGEAARTASRRTLPAIRAGEYEALAEKLKQTEWAPDFGPSSFVPSWGATVTGARRFLIAFNINLLSTKEQAHRIALNLREQGRGKDQPGCLKKVQGIGWYLEEKNLAQVSTNLLDFEVTGLHTVYEETCREAQELSLPVVGSQLVGLVPLKALLDAADFYCEKENLFVLEEEHRIRLVVSRLGLDSLSPFNPKERIIEYLVPDSGHEQSLVDKPLCTFIREVGARTAAPGGGSVAAASAAMGAALASMAGLMTYGRRQFEHLDATMRRLIPPFHAASAELTTLVDADAHAFQACLEAMKLPKNTPEDRERRAAALQEGLRRAVAVPLALAETVASLWPVLQELALCGNLACRSDLQVAAKALETGVFGAYFNVLINLKDITDGAFKDQNVFMQTNKLLKARWPWFGDRGKLHPSSSILFSPKLTRPGGSTAEASSLCTWRRCGWPVPGGSTCPKRGGQAQHYCSALSR
;
A
#
# COMPACT_ATOMS: atom_id res chain seq x y z
N MET A 1 4.38 13.22 7.31
CA MET A 1 4.02 11.79 7.10
C MET A 1 3.64 11.21 8.46
N SER A 2 2.55 10.44 8.52
CA SER A 2 2.18 9.74 9.77
C SER A 2 3.23 8.66 10.05
N ARG A 3 3.85 8.70 11.24
CA ARG A 3 4.81 7.67 11.69
C ARG A 3 4.02 6.50 12.26
N LEU A 4 4.27 5.31 11.72
CA LEU A 4 3.59 4.09 12.12
C LEU A 4 4.61 2.96 12.27
N MET A 5 4.57 2.32 13.44
CA MET A 5 5.36 1.17 13.80
C MET A 5 4.42 0.05 14.22
N GLU A 6 4.75 -1.18 13.84
CA GLU A 6 4.08 -2.39 14.29
C GLU A 6 4.86 -2.99 15.47
N CYS A 7 4.13 -3.45 16.48
CA CYS A 7 4.64 -4.24 17.57
C CYS A 7 3.89 -5.56 17.64
N VAL A 8 4.63 -6.66 17.73
CA VAL A 8 4.06 -8.02 17.67
C VAL A 8 4.47 -8.86 18.88
N PRO A 9 4.08 -8.50 20.13
CA PRO A 9 4.50 -9.28 21.29
C PRO A 9 3.88 -10.66 21.31
N ASN A 10 4.69 -11.62 21.77
CA ASN A 10 4.35 -13.04 21.79
C ASN A 10 4.30 -13.52 23.23
N PHE A 11 3.10 -13.79 23.72
CA PHE A 11 2.87 -14.24 25.09
C PHE A 11 2.66 -15.75 25.17
N SER A 12 3.24 -16.36 26.19
CA SER A 12 3.14 -17.80 26.49
C SER A 12 1.84 -18.11 27.23
N GLU A 13 0.72 -17.91 26.55
CA GLU A 13 -0.63 -18.28 26.98
C GLU A 13 -1.49 -18.42 25.72
N GLY A 14 -2.22 -19.51 25.55
CA GLY A 14 -3.11 -19.74 24.40
C GLY A 14 -4.43 -20.43 24.75
N ASN A 15 -4.70 -20.63 26.05
CA ASN A 15 -5.83 -21.41 26.55
C ASN A 15 -6.76 -20.59 27.46
N ASN A 16 -6.21 -19.74 28.34
CA ASN A 16 -7.01 -18.96 29.27
C ASN A 16 -7.47 -17.63 28.67
N GLN A 17 -8.76 -17.57 28.29
CA GLN A 17 -9.35 -16.38 27.67
C GLN A 17 -9.30 -15.15 28.56
N GLU A 18 -9.43 -15.27 29.89
CA GLU A 18 -9.38 -14.12 30.80
C GLU A 18 -8.00 -13.45 30.78
N VAL A 19 -6.94 -14.25 30.67
CA VAL A 19 -5.56 -13.76 30.57
C VAL A 19 -5.34 -13.09 29.22
N ILE A 20 -5.83 -13.72 28.14
CA ILE A 20 -5.71 -13.19 26.78
C ILE A 20 -6.43 -11.84 26.65
N ASP A 21 -7.67 -11.77 27.12
CA ASP A 21 -8.49 -10.56 27.05
C ASP A 21 -7.91 -9.44 27.93
N ALA A 22 -7.38 -9.78 29.10
CA ALA A 22 -6.73 -8.79 29.97
C ALA A 22 -5.49 -8.16 29.32
N ILE A 23 -4.66 -8.96 28.64
CA ILE A 23 -3.49 -8.46 27.92
C ILE A 23 -3.92 -7.61 26.71
N SER A 24 -4.92 -8.07 25.95
CA SER A 24 -5.54 -7.30 24.85
C SER A 24 -6.04 -5.93 25.33
N GLN A 25 -6.79 -5.90 26.43
CA GLN A 25 -7.35 -4.67 27.00
C GLN A 25 -6.26 -3.70 27.43
N ALA A 26 -5.15 -4.18 28.00
CA ALA A 26 -4.02 -3.32 28.37
C ALA A 26 -3.41 -2.60 27.15
N VAL A 27 -3.36 -3.27 25.98
CA VAL A 27 -2.92 -2.64 24.72
C VAL A 27 -3.96 -1.64 24.23
N VAL A 28 -5.24 -2.02 24.14
CA VAL A 28 -6.33 -1.16 23.64
C VAL A 28 -6.51 0.10 24.48
N GLN A 29 -6.32 0.02 25.79
CA GLN A 29 -6.42 1.16 26.70
C GLN A 29 -5.20 2.09 26.63
N THR A 30 -4.13 1.69 25.94
CA THR A 30 -2.95 2.54 25.78
C THR A 30 -3.20 3.60 24.71
N PRO A 31 -3.14 4.91 25.05
CA PRO A 31 -3.33 5.98 24.07
C PRO A 31 -2.32 5.89 22.92
N GLY A 32 -2.81 6.05 21.69
CA GLY A 32 -1.96 6.04 20.48
C GLY A 32 -1.68 4.65 19.90
N CYS A 33 -2.08 3.57 20.59
CA CYS A 33 -2.03 2.20 20.08
C CYS A 33 -3.38 1.78 19.48
N VAL A 34 -3.33 1.02 18.40
CA VAL A 34 -4.48 0.34 17.80
C VAL A 34 -4.18 -1.16 17.72
N LEU A 35 -4.91 -1.96 18.50
CA LEU A 35 -4.84 -3.41 18.43
C LEU A 35 -5.50 -3.88 17.13
N LEU A 36 -4.73 -4.60 16.31
CA LEU A 36 -5.15 -5.07 14.99
C LEU A 36 -5.58 -6.53 15.00
N ASP A 37 -4.85 -7.38 15.70
CA ASP A 37 -5.09 -8.82 15.71
C ASP A 37 -4.61 -9.50 17.01
N VAL A 38 -5.27 -10.60 17.37
CA VAL A 38 -4.96 -11.45 18.52
C VAL A 38 -5.11 -12.91 18.08
N ASP A 39 -3.99 -13.55 17.76
CA ASP A 39 -3.96 -14.92 17.24
C ASP A 39 -3.53 -15.88 18.36
N ALA A 40 -4.51 -16.54 18.97
CA ALA A 40 -4.32 -17.50 20.06
C ALA A 40 -4.36 -18.94 19.56
N GLY A 41 -3.30 -19.72 19.87
CA GLY A 41 -3.23 -21.14 19.55
C GLY A 41 -3.23 -22.02 20.81
N PRO A 42 -4.26 -22.86 21.03
CA PRO A 42 -4.33 -23.75 22.18
C PRO A 42 -3.18 -24.77 22.24
N SER A 43 -2.90 -25.48 21.14
CA SER A 43 -1.82 -26.48 21.08
C SER A 43 -0.42 -25.86 21.13
N THR A 44 -0.23 -24.70 20.49
CA THR A 44 1.01 -23.93 20.62
C THR A 44 1.16 -23.29 22.00
N ASN A 45 0.05 -23.20 22.76
CA ASN A 45 -0.10 -22.50 24.03
C ASN A 45 0.55 -21.11 24.02
N ARG A 46 0.23 -20.35 22.97
CA ARG A 46 0.83 -19.05 22.69
C ARG A 46 -0.19 -18.14 22.04
N THR A 47 -0.15 -16.87 22.38
CA THR A 47 -0.94 -15.82 21.73
C THR A 47 -0.02 -14.75 21.17
N VAL A 48 -0.22 -14.42 19.91
CA VAL A 48 0.48 -13.35 19.19
C VAL A 48 -0.46 -12.16 19.12
N TYR A 49 -0.04 -11.03 19.67
CA TYR A 49 -0.81 -9.79 19.61
C TYR A 49 -0.14 -8.91 18.57
N THR A 50 -0.92 -8.28 17.71
CA THR A 50 -0.42 -7.35 16.71
C THR A 50 -1.09 -6.00 16.90
N PHE A 51 -0.30 -4.96 17.13
CA PHE A 51 -0.81 -3.60 17.23
C PHE A 51 0.14 -2.60 16.59
N VAL A 52 -0.41 -1.45 16.22
CA VAL A 52 0.33 -0.36 15.59
C VAL A 52 0.15 0.95 16.34
N GLY A 53 1.09 1.87 16.16
CA GLY A 53 1.04 3.20 16.76
C GLY A 53 2.28 4.02 16.40
N ARG A 54 2.42 5.18 17.04
CA ARG A 54 3.68 5.94 16.95
C ARG A 54 4.78 5.21 17.74
N PRO A 55 6.06 5.42 17.41
CA PRO A 55 7.18 4.74 18.08
C PRO A 55 7.12 4.79 19.61
N GLU A 56 6.83 5.97 20.17
CA GLU A 56 6.66 6.19 21.60
C GLU A 56 5.44 5.45 22.20
N ASP A 57 4.30 5.48 21.51
CA ASP A 57 3.05 4.90 21.98
C ASP A 57 3.12 3.36 22.01
N VAL A 58 3.74 2.75 21.00
CA VAL A 58 3.84 1.29 20.92
C VAL A 58 4.73 0.71 22.03
N VAL A 59 5.75 1.46 22.48
CA VAL A 59 6.59 1.06 23.61
C VAL A 59 5.77 1.04 24.90
N GLU A 60 4.90 2.04 25.13
CA GLU A 60 3.99 2.03 26.28
C GLU A 60 2.99 0.87 26.20
N GLY A 61 2.45 0.59 25.01
CA GLY A 61 1.52 -0.51 24.80
C GLY A 61 2.15 -1.86 25.13
N ALA A 62 3.39 -2.08 24.68
CA ALA A 62 4.15 -3.28 24.97
C ALA A 62 4.45 -3.43 26.48
N LEU A 63 4.82 -2.33 27.17
CA LEU A 63 5.07 -2.35 28.62
C LEU A 63 3.80 -2.62 29.42
N ASN A 64 2.67 -2.00 29.05
CA ASN A 64 1.37 -2.22 29.71
C ASN A 64 0.90 -3.67 29.56
N ALA A 65 1.06 -4.25 28.37
CA ALA A 65 0.80 -5.66 28.13
C ALA A 65 1.69 -6.56 29.00
N ALA A 66 3.00 -6.26 29.06
CA ALA A 66 3.95 -7.03 29.87
C ALA A 66 3.66 -6.94 31.39
N ARG A 67 3.33 -5.76 31.92
CA ARG A 67 2.93 -5.57 33.33
C ARG A 67 1.70 -6.40 33.70
N THR A 68 0.75 -6.49 32.78
CA THR A 68 -0.48 -7.27 32.96
C THR A 68 -0.16 -8.77 32.94
N ALA A 69 0.59 -9.22 31.94
CA ALA A 69 1.02 -10.62 31.83
C ALA A 69 1.86 -11.08 33.03
N PHE A 70 2.71 -10.20 33.60
CA PHE A 70 3.58 -10.53 34.73
C PHE A 70 2.80 -10.97 35.98
N ARG A 71 1.56 -10.51 36.13
CA ARG A 71 0.68 -10.87 37.25
C ARG A 71 -0.16 -12.10 36.97
N LEU A 72 -0.37 -12.43 35.70
CA LEU A 72 -1.36 -13.42 35.25
C LEU A 72 -0.75 -14.72 34.75
N ILE A 73 0.46 -14.69 34.21
CA ILE A 73 1.15 -15.86 33.64
C ILE A 73 2.18 -16.38 34.64
N ASP A 74 2.17 -17.71 34.84
CA ASP A 74 3.18 -18.45 35.61
C ASP A 74 3.86 -19.48 34.71
N MET A 75 5.06 -19.14 34.23
CA MET A 75 5.86 -19.99 33.34
C MET A 75 6.26 -21.33 33.95
N SER A 76 6.28 -21.46 35.28
CA SER A 76 6.60 -22.75 35.93
C SER A 76 5.58 -23.84 35.64
N ARG A 77 4.37 -23.45 35.20
CA ARG A 77 3.27 -24.35 34.83
C ARG A 77 3.03 -24.41 33.32
N HIS A 78 3.70 -23.56 32.54
CA HIS A 78 3.47 -23.43 31.11
C HIS A 78 4.16 -24.54 30.31
N LYS A 79 3.39 -25.16 29.40
CA LYS A 79 3.87 -26.09 28.38
C LYS A 79 3.08 -25.87 27.09
N GLY A 80 3.76 -25.92 25.94
CA GLY A 80 3.13 -25.79 24.62
C GLY A 80 4.04 -26.36 23.53
N GLU A 81 3.47 -26.67 22.36
CA GLU A 81 4.23 -27.19 21.22
C GLU A 81 5.19 -26.15 20.60
N HIS A 82 4.92 -24.86 20.82
CA HIS A 82 5.78 -23.80 20.32
C HIS A 82 6.96 -23.55 21.28
N PRO A 83 8.22 -23.51 20.79
CA PRO A 83 9.38 -23.19 21.62
C PRO A 83 9.23 -21.84 22.30
N ARG A 84 9.44 -21.78 23.61
CA ARG A 84 9.24 -20.57 24.43
C ARG A 84 10.27 -20.46 25.54
N MET A 85 10.62 -19.25 25.95
CA MET A 85 11.52 -19.07 27.10
C MET A 85 11.02 -18.07 28.15
N GLY A 86 9.92 -17.36 27.90
CA GLY A 86 9.34 -16.48 28.91
C GLY A 86 7.87 -16.19 28.69
N ALA A 87 7.23 -15.60 29.70
CA ALA A 87 5.81 -15.22 29.67
C ALA A 87 5.54 -14.23 28.53
N LEU A 88 6.43 -13.24 28.36
CA LEU A 88 6.61 -12.52 27.10
C LEU A 88 7.90 -13.03 26.45
N ASP A 89 7.76 -13.90 25.46
CA ASP A 89 8.87 -14.63 24.85
C ASP A 89 9.67 -13.73 23.89
N VAL A 90 8.99 -13.07 22.95
CA VAL A 90 9.60 -12.09 22.04
C VAL A 90 8.69 -10.90 21.79
N CYS A 91 9.25 -9.69 21.81
CA CYS A 91 8.58 -8.42 21.54
C CYS A 91 9.34 -7.62 20.47
N PRO A 92 9.07 -7.85 19.18
CA PRO A 92 9.69 -7.14 18.08
C PRO A 92 8.98 -5.82 17.74
N PHE A 93 9.77 -4.87 17.24
CA PHE A 93 9.33 -3.60 16.68
C PHE A 93 9.69 -3.54 15.18
N ILE A 94 8.70 -3.25 14.34
CA ILE A 94 8.80 -3.34 12.87
C ILE A 94 8.40 -2.00 12.25
N PRO A 95 9.21 -1.45 11.32
CA PRO A 95 8.84 -0.22 10.62
C PRO A 95 7.70 -0.50 9.64
N VAL A 96 6.62 0.30 9.71
CA VAL A 96 5.50 0.23 8.75
C VAL A 96 5.51 1.43 7.83
N ARG A 97 5.40 2.65 8.36
CA ARG A 97 5.30 3.88 7.56
C ARG A 97 6.02 5.04 8.21
N GLY A 98 6.92 5.70 7.47
CA GLY A 98 7.61 6.90 7.95
C GLY A 98 8.47 6.68 9.19
N VAL A 99 8.93 5.45 9.42
CA VAL A 99 9.78 5.04 10.55
C VAL A 99 10.95 4.24 9.99
N SER A 100 12.16 4.58 10.39
CA SER A 100 13.39 3.90 10.00
C SER A 100 13.65 2.66 10.87
N MET A 101 14.50 1.75 10.38
CA MET A 101 14.95 0.60 11.19
C MET A 101 15.69 1.07 12.45
N ASP A 102 16.48 2.15 12.35
CA ASP A 102 17.22 2.72 13.49
C ASP A 102 16.27 3.22 14.59
N GLU A 103 15.16 3.86 14.22
CA GLU A 103 14.11 4.23 15.17
C GLU A 103 13.47 3.01 15.85
N CYS A 104 13.23 1.92 15.12
CA CYS A 104 12.77 0.66 15.71
C CYS A 104 13.79 0.07 16.69
N VAL A 105 15.08 0.14 16.39
CA VAL A 105 16.16 -0.32 17.28
C VAL A 105 16.16 0.50 18.58
N LEU A 106 16.00 1.82 18.49
CA LEU A 106 15.88 2.70 19.67
C LEU A 106 14.65 2.34 20.52
N CYS A 107 13.51 2.02 19.89
CA CYS A 107 12.32 1.59 20.61
C CYS A 107 12.52 0.24 21.30
N ALA A 108 13.16 -0.72 20.64
CA ALA A 108 13.50 -2.00 21.25
C ALA A 108 14.43 -1.85 22.47
N GLN A 109 15.41 -0.95 22.39
CA GLN A 109 16.30 -0.62 23.50
C GLN A 109 15.54 0.05 24.65
N ALA A 110 14.69 1.03 24.36
CA ALA A 110 13.88 1.74 25.35
C ALA A 110 12.91 0.79 26.07
N PHE A 111 12.23 -0.08 25.32
CA PHE A 111 11.37 -1.13 25.88
C PHE A 111 12.17 -2.09 26.75
N GLY A 112 13.28 -2.62 26.25
CA GLY A 112 14.08 -3.62 26.96
C GLY A 112 14.66 -3.11 28.27
N GLN A 113 15.17 -1.88 28.27
CA GLN A 113 15.69 -1.24 29.48
C GLN A 113 14.58 -1.05 30.52
N ARG A 114 13.46 -0.43 30.14
CA ARG A 114 12.36 -0.13 31.07
C ARG A 114 11.68 -1.40 31.59
N LEU A 115 11.48 -2.41 30.74
CA LEU A 115 10.91 -3.69 31.15
C LEU A 115 11.77 -4.35 32.24
N ALA A 116 13.09 -4.36 32.03
CA ALA A 116 14.04 -4.94 32.96
C ALA A 116 14.09 -4.16 34.29
N GLU A 117 14.05 -2.83 34.24
CA GLU A 117 14.03 -1.96 35.42
C GLU A 117 12.75 -2.12 36.24
N GLU A 118 11.59 -2.25 35.58
CA GLU A 118 10.29 -2.32 36.25
C GLU A 118 9.96 -3.72 36.80
N LEU A 119 10.31 -4.78 36.06
CA LEU A 119 9.95 -6.16 36.43
C LEU A 119 11.11 -6.96 37.03
N GLY A 120 12.36 -6.47 36.92
CA GLY A 120 13.54 -7.16 37.45
C GLY A 120 13.88 -8.46 36.73
N VAL A 121 13.61 -8.54 35.42
CA VAL A 121 13.75 -9.75 34.60
C VAL A 121 14.91 -9.65 33.60
N PRO A 122 15.53 -10.77 33.20
CA PRO A 122 16.57 -10.77 32.17
C PRO A 122 15.98 -10.51 30.78
N VAL A 123 16.54 -9.53 30.06
CA VAL A 123 16.12 -9.15 28.72
C VAL A 123 17.29 -9.19 27.73
N TYR A 124 17.07 -9.82 26.58
CA TYR A 124 18.05 -9.91 25.48
C TYR A 124 17.62 -9.10 24.27
N LEU A 125 18.59 -8.49 23.59
CA LEU A 125 18.37 -7.82 22.31
C LEU A 125 18.64 -8.78 21.14
N TYR A 126 17.73 -8.83 20.17
CA TYR A 126 17.87 -9.65 18.96
C TYR A 126 17.65 -8.89 17.65
N GLY A 127 17.86 -9.57 16.52
CA GLY A 127 17.63 -9.00 15.20
C GLY A 127 18.58 -7.84 14.91
N GLU A 128 18.05 -6.76 14.35
CA GLU A 128 18.83 -5.55 14.07
C GLU A 128 19.24 -4.78 15.35
N ALA A 129 18.65 -5.12 16.51
CA ALA A 129 19.04 -4.54 17.79
C ALA A 129 20.12 -5.34 18.53
N ALA A 130 20.50 -6.53 18.04
CA ALA A 130 21.46 -7.41 18.71
C ALA A 130 22.85 -6.76 18.80
N ARG A 131 23.44 -6.76 20.00
CA ARG A 131 24.80 -6.23 20.23
C ARG A 131 25.90 -7.18 19.76
N THR A 132 25.61 -8.47 19.67
CA THR A 132 26.54 -9.51 19.26
C THR A 132 25.94 -10.35 18.15
N ALA A 133 26.78 -10.79 17.21
CA ALA A 133 26.32 -11.59 16.07
C ALA A 133 25.64 -12.91 16.49
N SER A 134 26.05 -13.49 17.62
CA SER A 134 25.45 -14.71 18.18
C SER A 134 23.99 -14.54 18.63
N ARG A 135 23.56 -13.31 18.93
CA ARG A 135 22.19 -12.98 19.39
C ARG A 135 21.29 -12.48 18.26
N ARG A 136 21.77 -12.40 17.02
CA ARG A 136 20.96 -11.91 15.90
C ARG A 136 19.76 -12.82 15.61
N THR A 137 19.91 -14.13 15.76
CA THR A 137 18.85 -15.11 15.50
C THR A 137 18.10 -15.48 16.77
N LEU A 138 16.78 -15.33 16.74
CA LEU A 138 15.91 -15.67 17.86
C LEU A 138 16.01 -17.13 18.31
N PRO A 139 16.09 -18.13 17.39
CA PRO A 139 16.30 -19.52 17.81
C PRO A 139 17.61 -19.77 18.56
N ALA A 140 18.67 -19.00 18.29
CA ALA A 140 19.93 -19.15 19.02
C ALA A 140 19.79 -18.70 20.47
N ILE A 141 19.11 -17.57 20.72
CA ILE A 141 18.83 -17.11 22.08
C ILE A 141 17.91 -18.10 22.81
N ARG A 142 16.91 -18.63 22.10
CA ARG A 142 15.91 -19.56 22.63
C ARG A 142 16.39 -21.00 22.79
N ALA A 143 17.64 -21.31 22.43
CA ALA A 143 18.17 -22.66 22.53
C ALA A 143 18.05 -23.18 23.98
N GLY A 144 17.38 -24.32 24.15
CA GLY A 144 17.08 -24.92 25.46
C GLY A 144 15.86 -24.35 26.18
N GLU A 145 15.14 -23.39 25.57
CA GLU A 145 13.84 -22.88 26.04
C GLU A 145 13.86 -22.32 27.48
N TYR A 146 12.73 -22.37 28.18
CA TYR A 146 12.56 -21.95 29.57
C TYR A 146 13.44 -22.78 30.52
N GLU A 147 13.52 -24.09 30.29
CA GLU A 147 14.20 -25.04 31.17
C GLU A 147 15.72 -24.81 31.25
N ALA A 148 16.35 -24.31 30.19
CA ALA A 148 17.79 -24.03 30.18
C ALA A 148 18.17 -22.70 30.83
N LEU A 149 17.21 -21.79 31.10
CA LEU A 149 17.51 -20.43 31.55
C LEU A 149 18.25 -20.38 32.90
N ALA A 150 17.88 -21.26 33.84
CA ALA A 150 18.48 -21.28 35.18
C ALA A 150 20.00 -21.53 35.14
N GLU A 151 20.48 -22.34 34.19
CA GLU A 151 21.92 -22.58 33.99
C GLU A 151 22.54 -21.56 33.04
N LYS A 152 21.84 -21.17 31.96
CA LYS A 152 22.34 -20.17 31.00
C LYS A 152 22.63 -18.84 31.67
N LEU A 153 21.76 -18.36 32.55
CA LEU A 153 21.94 -17.07 33.23
C LEU A 153 23.16 -17.01 34.16
N LYS A 154 23.72 -18.17 34.57
CA LYS A 154 24.96 -18.23 35.36
C LYS A 154 26.23 -18.05 34.51
N GLN A 155 26.11 -18.20 33.19
CA GLN A 155 27.24 -18.14 32.27
C GLN A 155 27.47 -16.70 31.82
N THR A 156 28.71 -16.23 31.88
CA THR A 156 29.10 -14.86 31.49
C THR A 156 28.79 -14.54 30.02
N GLU A 157 28.85 -15.53 29.13
CA GLU A 157 28.51 -15.37 27.71
C GLU A 157 27.00 -15.07 27.48
N TRP A 158 26.16 -15.51 28.41
CA TRP A 158 24.70 -15.32 28.38
C TRP A 158 24.24 -14.22 29.33
N ALA A 159 25.13 -13.34 29.78
CA ALA A 159 24.73 -12.14 30.52
C ALA A 159 23.69 -11.33 29.72
N PRO A 160 22.52 -11.02 30.30
CA PRO A 160 21.45 -10.32 29.58
C PRO A 160 21.89 -8.91 29.16
N ASP A 161 21.31 -8.39 28.09
CA ASP A 161 21.63 -7.04 27.59
C ASP A 161 21.07 -5.95 28.53
N PHE A 162 19.94 -6.25 29.19
CA PHE A 162 19.33 -5.47 30.25
C PHE A 162 18.80 -6.37 31.37
N GLY A 163 18.77 -5.83 32.59
CA GLY A 163 18.27 -6.53 33.77
C GLY A 163 19.28 -7.44 34.46
N PRO A 164 18.89 -8.04 35.60
CA PRO A 164 19.77 -8.91 36.36
C PRO A 164 19.89 -10.29 35.69
N SER A 165 21.00 -10.98 35.93
CA SER A 165 21.17 -12.41 35.59
C SER A 165 20.45 -13.35 36.59
N SER A 166 19.36 -12.86 37.20
CA SER A 166 18.56 -13.62 38.15
C SER A 166 17.44 -14.36 37.42
N PHE A 167 17.22 -15.62 37.77
CA PHE A 167 16.13 -16.41 37.21
C PHE A 167 14.82 -16.12 37.96
N VAL A 168 13.78 -15.71 37.22
CA VAL A 168 12.45 -15.43 37.76
C VAL A 168 11.49 -16.54 37.29
N PRO A 169 11.11 -17.51 38.16
CA PRO A 169 10.37 -18.71 37.74
C PRO A 169 9.01 -18.43 37.08
N SER A 170 8.27 -17.42 37.53
CA SER A 170 6.98 -17.08 36.92
C SER A 170 7.12 -16.46 35.52
N TRP A 171 8.29 -15.90 35.17
CA TRP A 171 8.48 -15.11 33.96
C TRP A 171 9.44 -15.72 32.94
N GLY A 172 10.54 -16.33 33.35
CA GLY A 172 11.63 -16.72 32.46
C GLY A 172 12.44 -15.51 31.97
N ALA A 173 12.70 -15.42 30.66
CA ALA A 173 13.44 -14.32 30.03
C ALA A 173 12.69 -13.76 28.81
N THR A 174 12.87 -12.47 28.54
CA THR A 174 12.24 -11.80 27.39
C THR A 174 13.28 -11.44 26.34
N VAL A 175 12.91 -11.58 25.06
CA VAL A 175 13.68 -11.03 23.94
C VAL A 175 12.95 -9.84 23.34
N THR A 176 13.66 -8.75 23.08
CA THR A 176 13.14 -7.61 22.31
C THR A 176 14.10 -7.24 21.19
N GLY A 177 13.59 -6.64 20.12
CA GLY A 177 14.45 -6.27 19.00
C GLY A 177 13.70 -5.56 17.89
N ALA A 178 14.45 -5.22 16.85
CA ALA A 178 13.90 -4.67 15.63
C ALA A 178 14.17 -5.62 14.46
N ARG A 179 13.21 -5.73 13.54
CA ARG A 179 13.35 -6.54 12.33
C ARG A 179 12.48 -6.01 11.21
N ARG A 180 12.74 -6.49 9.99
CA ARG A 180 11.81 -6.35 8.86
C ARG A 180 10.51 -7.10 9.14
N PHE A 181 9.49 -6.79 8.34
CA PHE A 181 8.24 -7.53 8.36
C PHE A 181 8.50 -9.02 8.12
N LEU A 182 7.89 -9.87 8.94
CA LEU A 182 8.07 -11.31 8.91
C LEU A 182 6.69 -11.91 8.76
N ILE A 183 6.54 -12.81 7.80
CA ILE A 183 5.27 -13.49 7.56
C ILE A 183 5.35 -14.88 8.17
N ALA A 184 4.50 -15.14 9.16
CA ALA A 184 4.35 -16.47 9.75
C ALA A 184 3.35 -17.26 8.91
N PHE A 185 3.85 -18.33 8.28
CA PHE A 185 3.13 -19.09 7.27
C PHE A 185 3.25 -20.59 7.53
N ASN A 186 2.12 -21.21 7.87
CA ASN A 186 2.03 -22.63 8.20
C ASN A 186 1.38 -23.39 7.04
N ILE A 187 2.04 -24.42 6.54
CA ILE A 187 1.52 -25.28 5.47
C ILE A 187 0.97 -26.56 6.08
N ASN A 188 -0.27 -26.90 5.73
CA ASN A 188 -1.01 -28.01 6.32
C ASN A 188 -0.71 -29.32 5.59
N LEU A 189 -0.44 -30.39 6.35
CA LEU A 189 -0.11 -31.71 5.83
C LEU A 189 -0.91 -32.79 6.55
N LEU A 190 -1.55 -33.69 5.81
CA LEU A 190 -2.06 -34.95 6.41
C LEU A 190 -0.90 -35.94 6.55
N SER A 191 -0.06 -35.70 7.55
CA SER A 191 1.15 -36.47 7.82
C SER A 191 1.41 -36.58 9.33
N THR A 192 2.50 -37.23 9.71
CA THR A 192 2.99 -37.18 11.11
C THR A 192 3.82 -35.91 11.36
N LYS A 193 4.05 -35.61 12.64
CA LYS A 193 4.93 -34.51 13.09
C LYS A 193 6.36 -34.68 12.57
N GLU A 194 6.88 -35.90 12.57
CA GLU A 194 8.25 -36.21 12.12
C GLU A 194 8.42 -35.97 10.62
N GLN A 195 7.40 -36.31 9.83
CA GLN A 195 7.38 -36.07 8.39
C GLN A 195 7.29 -34.58 8.07
N ALA A 196 6.41 -33.85 8.75
CA ALA A 196 6.34 -32.39 8.63
C ALA A 196 7.66 -31.74 9.05
N HIS A 197 8.28 -32.20 10.13
CA HIS A 197 9.57 -31.68 10.57
C HIS A 197 10.68 -31.97 9.56
N ARG A 198 10.70 -33.18 8.98
CA ARG A 198 11.63 -33.53 7.90
C ARG A 198 11.52 -32.58 6.71
N ILE A 199 10.31 -32.24 6.28
CA ILE A 199 10.08 -31.28 5.18
C ILE A 199 10.60 -29.89 5.61
N ALA A 200 10.25 -29.42 6.81
CA ALA A 200 10.72 -28.13 7.31
C ALA A 200 12.26 -28.04 7.35
N LEU A 201 12.96 -29.14 7.69
CA LEU A 201 14.42 -29.22 7.66
C LEU A 201 15.00 -29.13 6.24
N ASN A 202 14.30 -29.61 5.22
CA ASN A 202 14.75 -29.52 3.83
C ASN A 202 14.53 -28.10 3.26
N LEU A 203 13.48 -27.43 3.69
CA LEU A 203 13.11 -26.10 3.19
C LEU A 203 13.91 -24.97 3.84
N ARG A 204 14.01 -24.96 5.18
CA ARG A 204 14.56 -23.82 5.94
C ARG A 204 16.05 -23.58 5.63
N GLU A 205 16.48 -22.33 5.64
CA GLU A 205 17.84 -21.93 5.24
C GLU A 205 18.95 -22.65 6.04
N GLN A 206 18.74 -22.83 7.35
CA GLN A 206 19.68 -23.54 8.23
C GLN A 206 19.81 -25.03 7.88
N GLY A 207 18.81 -25.58 7.21
CA GLY A 207 18.75 -26.98 6.85
C GLY A 207 18.77 -27.93 8.05
N ARG A 208 19.50 -29.04 7.87
CA ARG A 208 19.73 -30.10 8.88
C ARG A 208 20.99 -29.86 9.72
N GLY A 209 21.77 -28.84 9.40
CA GLY A 209 23.05 -28.52 10.04
C GLY A 209 23.87 -27.59 9.15
N LYS A 210 25.03 -27.13 9.65
CA LYS A 210 25.87 -26.16 8.94
C LYS A 210 26.33 -26.64 7.56
N ASP A 211 26.53 -27.94 7.39
CA ASP A 211 27.04 -28.55 6.15
C ASP A 211 25.93 -28.98 5.17
N GLN A 212 24.66 -28.89 5.58
CA GLN A 212 23.49 -29.30 4.79
C GLN A 212 22.39 -28.25 4.90
N PRO A 213 22.57 -27.06 4.26
CA PRO A 213 21.55 -26.02 4.22
C PRO A 213 20.33 -26.48 3.43
N GLY A 214 19.17 -25.90 3.74
CA GLY A 214 17.94 -26.14 2.99
C GLY A 214 17.87 -25.34 1.68
N CYS A 215 16.80 -25.55 0.92
CA CYS A 215 16.64 -24.97 -0.41
C CYS A 215 16.23 -23.49 -0.40
N LEU A 216 15.50 -23.03 0.63
CA LEU A 216 14.96 -21.67 0.66
C LEU A 216 15.82 -20.73 1.52
N LYS A 217 16.19 -19.58 0.95
CA LYS A 217 16.90 -18.52 1.67
C LYS A 217 15.91 -17.68 2.46
N LYS A 218 16.34 -17.10 3.59
CA LYS A 218 15.50 -16.25 4.43
C LYS A 218 14.21 -16.93 4.91
N VAL A 219 14.20 -18.25 4.98
CA VAL A 219 13.10 -19.04 5.54
C VAL A 219 13.61 -19.79 6.76
N GLN A 220 12.90 -19.63 7.87
CA GLN A 220 13.05 -20.48 9.05
C GLN A 220 11.82 -21.36 9.17
N GLY A 221 11.97 -22.55 9.76
CA GLY A 221 10.80 -23.40 9.96
C GLY A 221 11.07 -24.62 10.82
N ILE A 222 9.97 -25.17 11.32
CA ILE A 222 9.89 -26.40 12.09
C ILE A 222 8.61 -27.16 11.71
N GLY A 223 8.47 -28.39 12.20
CA GLY A 223 7.28 -29.20 11.99
C GLY A 223 6.64 -29.46 13.34
N TRP A 224 5.33 -29.27 13.43
CA TRP A 224 4.55 -29.52 14.64
C TRP A 224 3.23 -30.19 14.30
N TYR A 225 2.45 -30.48 15.33
CA TYR A 225 1.14 -31.12 15.22
C TYR A 225 0.10 -30.28 15.97
N LEU A 226 -1.04 -30.03 15.35
CA LEU A 226 -2.20 -29.39 15.96
C LEU A 226 -3.17 -30.47 16.42
N GLU A 227 -3.19 -30.74 17.73
CA GLU A 227 -4.06 -31.76 18.33
C GLU A 227 -5.55 -31.46 18.10
N GLU A 228 -5.93 -30.19 18.21
CA GLU A 228 -7.31 -29.71 18.05
C GLU A 228 -7.82 -29.80 16.61
N LYS A 229 -6.92 -29.92 15.63
CA LYS A 229 -7.24 -30.10 14.20
C LYS A 229 -6.89 -31.49 13.67
N ASN A 230 -6.23 -32.34 14.47
CA ASN A 230 -5.71 -33.64 14.07
C ASN A 230 -4.88 -33.55 12.77
N LEU A 231 -3.94 -32.59 12.72
CA LEU A 231 -3.25 -32.17 11.51
C LEU A 231 -1.79 -31.78 11.79
N ALA A 232 -0.86 -32.21 10.94
CA ALA A 232 0.53 -31.74 11.00
C ALA A 232 0.72 -30.45 10.18
N GLN A 233 1.69 -29.63 10.59
CA GLN A 233 2.05 -28.43 9.83
C GLN A 233 3.56 -28.29 9.68
N VAL A 234 3.98 -27.83 8.51
CA VAL A 234 5.28 -27.19 8.31
C VAL A 234 5.09 -25.71 8.65
N SER A 235 5.51 -25.33 9.87
CA SER A 235 5.46 -23.94 10.33
C SER A 235 6.70 -23.20 9.86
N THR A 236 6.49 -22.11 9.12
CA THR A 236 7.59 -21.32 8.55
C THR A 236 7.47 -19.84 8.89
N ASN A 237 8.63 -19.18 8.94
CA ASN A 237 8.75 -17.74 9.03
C ASN A 237 9.53 -17.26 7.80
N LEU A 238 8.86 -16.47 6.96
CA LEU A 238 9.48 -15.76 5.85
C LEU A 238 10.11 -14.49 6.42
N LEU A 239 11.44 -14.48 6.55
CA LEU A 239 12.19 -13.35 7.11
C LEU A 239 12.28 -12.17 6.12
N ASP A 240 12.19 -12.47 4.82
CA ASP A 240 12.15 -11.49 3.74
C ASP A 240 11.36 -12.06 2.55
N PHE A 241 10.11 -11.64 2.41
CA PHE A 241 9.21 -12.15 1.37
C PHE A 241 9.59 -11.69 -0.05
N GLU A 242 10.45 -10.67 -0.18
CA GLU A 242 10.97 -10.22 -1.47
C GLU A 242 12.06 -11.15 -2.00
N VAL A 243 12.74 -11.88 -1.10
CA VAL A 243 13.75 -12.89 -1.47
C VAL A 243 13.11 -14.25 -1.68
N THR A 244 12.15 -14.63 -0.84
CA THR A 244 11.41 -15.90 -0.99
C THR A 244 9.95 -15.66 -0.64
N GLY A 245 9.10 -15.67 -1.67
CA GLY A 245 7.69 -15.34 -1.56
C GLY A 245 6.83 -16.48 -0.99
N LEU A 246 5.59 -16.15 -0.63
CA LEU A 246 4.60 -17.09 -0.08
C LEU A 246 4.37 -18.30 -1.00
N HIS A 247 4.19 -18.02 -2.28
CA HIS A 247 3.99 -19.04 -3.31
C HIS A 247 5.19 -19.98 -3.42
N THR A 248 6.42 -19.47 -3.35
CA THR A 248 7.64 -20.30 -3.41
C THR A 248 7.70 -21.28 -2.24
N VAL A 249 7.43 -20.81 -1.01
CA VAL A 249 7.42 -21.68 0.17
C VAL A 249 6.34 -22.76 0.04
N TYR A 250 5.13 -22.37 -0.38
CA TYR A 250 4.01 -23.31 -0.52
C TYR A 250 4.26 -24.36 -1.61
N GLU A 251 4.71 -23.94 -2.79
CA GLU A 251 4.96 -24.82 -3.94
C GLU A 251 6.12 -25.79 -3.66
N GLU A 252 7.21 -25.34 -3.04
CA GLU A 252 8.31 -26.22 -2.66
C GLU A 252 7.91 -27.19 -1.53
N THR A 253 7.05 -26.75 -0.59
CA THR A 253 6.46 -27.67 0.40
C THR A 253 5.59 -28.73 -0.28
N CYS A 254 4.78 -28.34 -1.26
CA CYS A 254 3.97 -29.27 -2.05
C CYS A 254 4.85 -30.29 -2.79
N ARG A 255 5.96 -29.83 -3.39
CA ARG A 255 6.91 -30.71 -4.09
C ARG A 255 7.56 -31.72 -3.14
N GLU A 256 8.13 -31.27 -2.02
CA GLU A 256 8.75 -32.15 -1.01
C GLU A 256 7.75 -33.14 -0.41
N ALA A 257 6.50 -32.72 -0.21
CA ALA A 257 5.43 -33.61 0.27
C ALA A 257 5.05 -34.66 -0.78
N GLN A 258 4.97 -34.28 -2.07
CA GLN A 258 4.69 -35.21 -3.17
C GLN A 258 5.76 -36.29 -3.31
N GLU A 259 7.04 -35.95 -3.10
CA GLU A 259 8.14 -36.93 -3.08
C GLU A 259 7.99 -37.99 -1.99
N LEU A 260 7.28 -37.65 -0.90
CA LEU A 260 6.95 -38.55 0.20
C LEU A 260 5.53 -39.14 0.10
N SER A 261 4.79 -38.86 -0.97
CA SER A 261 3.37 -39.23 -1.15
C SER A 261 2.45 -38.72 -0.03
N LEU A 262 2.74 -37.52 0.48
CA LEU A 262 1.96 -36.85 1.52
C LEU A 262 1.12 -35.71 0.91
N PRO A 263 -0.16 -35.59 1.25
CA PRO A 263 -1.00 -34.52 0.72
C PRO A 263 -0.83 -33.23 1.53
N VAL A 264 -0.64 -32.12 0.82
CA VAL A 264 -0.79 -30.76 1.35
C VAL A 264 -2.25 -30.34 1.24
N VAL A 265 -2.81 -29.79 2.32
CA VAL A 265 -4.24 -29.45 2.44
C VAL A 265 -4.46 -27.98 2.79
N GLY A 266 -3.79 -27.10 2.04
CA GLY A 266 -3.86 -25.65 2.23
C GLY A 266 -2.84 -25.13 3.25
N SER A 267 -3.10 -23.92 3.75
CA SER A 267 -2.16 -23.23 4.63
C SER A 267 -2.89 -22.23 5.53
N GLN A 268 -2.14 -21.63 6.45
CA GLN A 268 -2.60 -20.60 7.37
C GLN A 268 -1.54 -19.51 7.48
N LEU A 269 -1.96 -18.26 7.32
CA LEU A 269 -1.19 -17.11 7.79
C LEU A 269 -1.51 -16.90 9.27
N VAL A 270 -0.47 -16.64 10.06
CA VAL A 270 -0.59 -16.27 11.48
C VAL A 270 -0.30 -14.79 11.59
N GLY A 271 -1.21 -14.04 12.22
CA GLY A 271 -1.13 -12.57 12.26
C GLY A 271 -1.46 -11.89 10.93
N LEU A 272 -0.79 -10.75 10.68
CA LEU A 272 -1.00 -9.90 9.50
C LEU A 272 -0.03 -10.22 8.34
N VAL A 273 -0.39 -9.75 7.15
CA VAL A 273 0.42 -9.91 5.93
C VAL A 273 0.47 -8.60 5.13
N PRO A 274 1.62 -8.26 4.50
CA PRO A 274 1.70 -7.13 3.57
C PRO A 274 0.95 -7.45 2.28
N LEU A 275 0.20 -6.49 1.75
CA LEU A 275 -0.54 -6.62 0.49
C LEU A 275 0.39 -7.09 -0.64
N LYS A 276 1.58 -6.50 -0.73
CA LYS A 276 2.59 -6.86 -1.73
C LYS A 276 2.92 -8.36 -1.74
N ALA A 277 3.05 -8.99 -0.57
CA ALA A 277 3.39 -10.41 -0.49
C ALA A 277 2.31 -11.32 -1.12
N LEU A 278 1.03 -10.92 -1.02
CA LEU A 278 -0.08 -11.61 -1.69
C LEU A 278 -0.13 -11.25 -3.17
N LEU A 279 0.10 -9.99 -3.56
CA LEU A 279 0.08 -9.58 -4.95
C LEU A 279 1.21 -10.21 -5.77
N ASP A 280 2.42 -10.32 -5.22
CA ASP A 280 3.55 -11.01 -5.85
C ASP A 280 3.22 -12.50 -6.06
N ALA A 281 2.53 -13.14 -5.09
CA ALA A 281 2.01 -14.49 -5.26
C ALA A 281 0.91 -14.59 -6.33
N ALA A 282 0.06 -13.57 -6.46
CA ALA A 282 -0.96 -13.54 -7.49
C ALA A 282 -0.34 -13.44 -8.89
N ASP A 283 0.70 -12.62 -9.05
CA ASP A 283 1.43 -12.50 -10.32
C ASP A 283 2.08 -13.83 -10.71
N PHE A 284 2.71 -14.52 -9.75
CA PHE A 284 3.27 -15.85 -9.97
C PHE A 284 2.23 -16.85 -10.51
N TYR A 285 1.05 -16.96 -9.87
CA TYR A 285 0.02 -17.88 -10.33
C TYR A 285 -0.62 -17.44 -11.65
N CYS A 286 -0.77 -16.13 -11.88
CA CYS A 286 -1.27 -15.63 -13.17
C CYS A 286 -0.32 -15.98 -14.31
N GLU A 287 1.00 -15.85 -14.11
CA GLU A 287 2.01 -16.22 -15.10
C GLU A 287 2.05 -17.74 -15.32
N LYS A 288 2.16 -18.52 -14.23
CA LYS A 288 2.25 -19.99 -14.27
C LYS A 288 1.04 -20.64 -14.93
N GLU A 289 -0.16 -20.11 -14.70
CA GLU A 289 -1.43 -20.67 -15.19
C GLU A 289 -1.98 -19.93 -16.41
N ASN A 290 -1.25 -18.95 -16.96
CA ASN A 290 -1.65 -18.14 -18.10
C ASN A 290 -3.04 -17.47 -17.92
N LEU A 291 -3.27 -16.91 -16.74
CA LEU A 291 -4.50 -16.22 -16.37
C LEU A 291 -4.39 -14.71 -16.61
N PHE A 292 -5.55 -14.07 -16.74
CA PHE A 292 -5.66 -12.62 -16.83
C PHE A 292 -6.62 -12.12 -15.76
N VAL A 293 -6.05 -11.63 -14.66
CA VAL A 293 -6.80 -11.13 -13.49
C VAL A 293 -6.32 -9.72 -13.18
N LEU A 294 -7.18 -8.74 -13.43
CA LEU A 294 -6.84 -7.32 -13.27
C LEU A 294 -7.15 -6.79 -11.86
N GLU A 295 -8.39 -7.01 -11.41
CA GLU A 295 -8.88 -6.46 -10.15
C GLU A 295 -8.11 -7.04 -8.96
N GLU A 296 -7.65 -6.16 -8.08
CA GLU A 296 -6.86 -6.52 -6.90
C GLU A 296 -7.60 -7.52 -6.00
N GLU A 297 -8.89 -7.32 -5.78
CA GLU A 297 -9.72 -8.25 -4.99
C GLU A 297 -9.72 -9.67 -5.60
N HIS A 298 -9.80 -9.77 -6.93
CA HIS A 298 -9.77 -11.06 -7.62
C HIS A 298 -8.39 -11.71 -7.56
N ARG A 299 -7.32 -10.92 -7.61
CA ARG A 299 -5.94 -11.40 -7.40
C ARG A 299 -5.75 -11.98 -6.00
N ILE A 300 -6.24 -11.29 -4.97
CA ILE A 300 -6.23 -11.80 -3.59
C ILE A 300 -7.05 -13.08 -3.50
N ARG A 301 -8.26 -13.11 -4.08
CA ARG A 301 -9.13 -14.30 -4.09
C ARG A 301 -8.46 -15.49 -4.78
N LEU A 302 -7.73 -15.27 -5.88
CA LEU A 302 -6.95 -16.30 -6.56
C LEU A 302 -5.90 -16.89 -5.62
N VAL A 303 -5.12 -16.04 -4.95
CA VAL A 303 -4.05 -16.49 -4.04
C VAL A 303 -4.60 -17.22 -2.82
N VAL A 304 -5.67 -16.71 -2.22
CA VAL A 304 -6.37 -17.39 -1.11
C VAL A 304 -6.78 -18.80 -1.53
N SER A 305 -7.33 -18.97 -2.73
CA SER A 305 -7.71 -20.27 -3.26
C SER A 305 -6.51 -21.17 -3.58
N ARG A 306 -5.43 -20.64 -4.16
CA ARG A 306 -4.24 -21.44 -4.56
C ARG A 306 -3.44 -21.93 -3.36
N LEU A 307 -3.24 -21.05 -2.38
CA LEU A 307 -2.52 -21.40 -1.16
C LEU A 307 -3.42 -22.07 -0.11
N GLY A 308 -4.75 -22.03 -0.30
CA GLY A 308 -5.73 -22.54 0.67
C GLY A 308 -5.63 -21.83 2.01
N LEU A 309 -5.51 -20.48 1.99
CA LEU A 309 -5.35 -19.65 3.20
C LEU A 309 -6.55 -19.69 4.16
N ASP A 310 -7.69 -20.15 3.66
CA ASP A 310 -8.96 -20.29 4.36
C ASP A 310 -9.20 -21.69 4.95
N SER A 311 -8.20 -22.57 4.87
CA SER A 311 -8.32 -24.00 5.22
C SER A 311 -8.64 -24.28 6.70
N LEU A 312 -8.11 -23.48 7.63
CA LEU A 312 -8.36 -23.64 9.08
C LEU A 312 -9.41 -22.67 9.64
N SER A 313 -9.50 -21.49 9.03
CA SER A 313 -10.41 -20.41 9.37
C SER A 313 -10.59 -19.50 8.15
N PRO A 314 -11.74 -18.83 7.96
CA PRO A 314 -11.92 -17.91 6.85
C PRO A 314 -10.83 -16.84 6.81
N PHE A 315 -10.24 -16.62 5.63
CA PHE A 315 -9.31 -15.51 5.42
C PHE A 315 -10.09 -14.26 5.02
N ASN A 316 -10.18 -13.28 5.92
CA ASN A 316 -10.79 -11.98 5.64
C ASN A 316 -9.69 -10.94 5.26
N PRO A 317 -9.51 -10.59 3.98
CA PRO A 317 -8.43 -9.69 3.56
C PRO A 317 -8.45 -8.33 4.28
N LYS A 318 -9.64 -7.80 4.59
CA LYS A 318 -9.80 -6.49 5.25
C LYS A 318 -9.30 -6.47 6.69
N GLU A 319 -9.18 -7.64 7.32
CA GLU A 319 -8.74 -7.80 8.71
C GLU A 319 -7.33 -8.39 8.81
N ARG A 320 -6.75 -8.85 7.69
CA ARG A 320 -5.45 -9.56 7.68
C ARG A 320 -4.37 -8.81 6.91
N ILE A 321 -4.75 -7.92 5.99
CA ILE A 321 -3.81 -7.12 5.19
C ILE A 321 -3.55 -5.79 5.90
N ILE A 322 -2.29 -5.50 6.20
CA ILE A 322 -1.90 -4.33 7.00
C ILE A 322 -2.27 -3.01 6.32
N GLU A 323 -2.09 -2.90 5.00
CA GLU A 323 -2.41 -1.70 4.23
C GLU A 323 -3.92 -1.41 4.19
N TYR A 324 -4.76 -2.45 4.34
CA TYR A 324 -6.22 -2.29 4.43
C TYR A 324 -6.67 -1.90 5.84
N LEU A 325 -6.01 -2.44 6.87
CA LEU A 325 -6.28 -2.12 8.28
C LEU A 325 -5.84 -0.71 8.66
N VAL A 326 -4.73 -0.25 8.08
CA VAL A 326 -4.17 1.08 8.38
C VAL A 326 -3.91 1.85 7.09
N PRO A 327 -4.98 2.40 6.47
CA PRO A 327 -4.85 3.14 5.23
C PRO A 327 -3.83 4.29 5.33
N ASP A 328 -3.27 4.68 4.19
CA ASP A 328 -2.31 5.77 4.06
C ASP A 328 -2.87 7.16 4.34
N SER A 329 -4.17 7.28 4.64
CA SER A 329 -4.80 8.54 5.00
C SER A 329 -4.24 9.10 6.31
N GLY A 330 -3.54 10.23 6.19
CA GLY A 330 -3.25 11.09 7.32
C GLY A 330 -4.55 11.65 7.93
N HIS A 331 -4.43 12.44 8.99
CA HIS A 331 -5.58 13.05 9.68
C HIS A 331 -6.50 13.96 8.81
N GLU A 332 -6.20 14.17 7.53
CA GLU A 332 -7.04 14.91 6.58
C GLU A 332 -7.66 13.96 5.54
N GLN A 333 -8.96 14.13 5.28
CA GLN A 333 -9.70 13.34 4.30
C GLN A 333 -9.14 13.58 2.90
N SER A 334 -8.68 12.50 2.25
CA SER A 334 -8.29 12.49 0.84
C SER A 334 -9.38 13.09 -0.05
N LEU A 335 -8.98 13.83 -1.09
CA LEU A 335 -9.87 14.37 -2.10
C LEU A 335 -10.50 13.27 -2.94
N VAL A 336 -9.80 12.17 -3.17
CA VAL A 336 -10.29 11.06 -4.01
C VAL A 336 -11.38 10.24 -3.33
N ASP A 337 -11.41 10.23 -2.00
CA ASP A 337 -12.44 9.56 -1.21
C ASP A 337 -13.76 10.36 -1.14
N LYS A 338 -13.75 11.64 -1.55
CA LYS A 338 -14.94 12.49 -1.51
C LYS A 338 -15.91 12.16 -2.64
N PRO A 339 -17.23 12.32 -2.43
CA PRO A 339 -18.19 12.25 -3.53
C PRO A 339 -17.82 13.22 -4.66
N LEU A 340 -17.98 12.80 -5.92
CA LEU A 340 -17.61 13.61 -7.09
C LEU A 340 -18.23 15.02 -7.08
N CYS A 341 -19.49 15.14 -6.63
CA CYS A 341 -20.16 16.44 -6.49
C CYS A 341 -19.46 17.36 -5.48
N THR A 342 -18.90 16.79 -4.41
CA THR A 342 -18.13 17.54 -3.40
C THR A 342 -16.79 17.98 -3.98
N PHE A 343 -16.06 17.09 -4.64
CA PHE A 343 -14.80 17.43 -5.31
C PHE A 343 -14.98 18.60 -6.29
N ILE A 344 -15.99 18.55 -7.16
CA ILE A 344 -16.27 19.62 -8.13
C ILE A 344 -16.59 20.96 -7.44
N ARG A 345 -17.38 20.94 -6.36
CA ARG A 345 -17.70 22.16 -5.59
C ARG A 345 -16.48 22.74 -4.90
N GLU A 346 -15.60 21.90 -4.37
CA GLU A 346 -14.35 22.32 -3.73
C GLU A 346 -13.37 22.94 -4.74
N VAL A 347 -13.24 22.38 -5.94
CA VAL A 347 -12.46 22.98 -7.04
C VAL A 347 -12.97 24.39 -7.39
N GLY A 348 -14.29 24.62 -7.31
CA GLY A 348 -14.90 25.93 -7.55
C GLY A 348 -14.94 26.85 -6.32
N ALA A 349 -14.48 26.39 -5.15
CA ALA A 349 -14.56 27.15 -3.91
C ALA A 349 -13.47 28.23 -3.83
N ARG A 350 -13.64 29.18 -2.91
CA ARG A 350 -12.62 30.19 -2.60
C ARG A 350 -11.54 29.62 -1.66
N THR A 351 -10.93 28.52 -2.06
CA THR A 351 -9.82 27.86 -1.38
C THR A 351 -8.60 27.81 -2.31
N ALA A 352 -7.43 27.54 -1.74
CA ALA A 352 -6.19 27.52 -2.51
C ALA A 352 -5.90 26.13 -3.14
N ALA A 353 -6.54 25.08 -2.63
CA ALA A 353 -6.59 23.72 -3.16
C ALA A 353 -7.98 23.10 -2.86
N PRO A 354 -8.45 22.09 -3.63
CA PRO A 354 -7.85 21.53 -4.86
C PRO A 354 -7.84 22.51 -6.03
N GLY A 355 -6.87 22.37 -6.94
CA GLY A 355 -6.60 23.33 -8.02
C GLY A 355 -6.47 22.71 -9.41
N GLY A 356 -5.83 23.45 -10.32
CA GLY A 356 -5.67 23.02 -11.72
C GLY A 356 -4.84 21.74 -11.88
N GLY A 357 -3.87 21.47 -11.00
CA GLY A 357 -3.09 20.24 -10.99
C GLY A 357 -3.94 19.03 -10.60
N SER A 358 -4.70 19.11 -9.50
CA SER A 358 -5.66 18.08 -9.09
C SER A 358 -6.68 17.75 -10.18
N VAL A 359 -7.23 18.76 -10.89
CA VAL A 359 -8.18 18.53 -12.00
C VAL A 359 -7.50 17.91 -13.21
N ALA A 360 -6.25 18.28 -13.50
CA ALA A 360 -5.47 17.66 -14.58
C ALA A 360 -5.23 16.17 -14.30
N ALA A 361 -4.87 15.81 -13.06
CA ALA A 361 -4.69 14.43 -12.61
C ALA A 361 -6.00 13.63 -12.72
N ALA A 362 -7.10 14.17 -12.19
CA ALA A 362 -8.42 13.54 -12.27
C ALA A 362 -8.88 13.33 -13.73
N SER A 363 -8.64 14.32 -14.61
CA SER A 363 -8.97 14.21 -16.03
C SER A 363 -8.15 13.13 -16.74
N ALA A 364 -6.85 13.05 -16.44
CA ALA A 364 -5.97 12.01 -16.98
C ALA A 364 -6.39 10.61 -16.50
N ALA A 365 -6.69 10.47 -15.20
CA ALA A 365 -7.16 9.22 -14.60
C ALA A 365 -8.44 8.73 -15.27
N MET A 366 -9.45 9.60 -15.44
CA MET A 366 -10.68 9.26 -16.17
C MET A 366 -10.39 8.86 -17.63
N GLY A 367 -9.43 9.51 -18.28
CA GLY A 367 -9.00 9.15 -19.63
C GLY A 367 -8.39 7.75 -19.71
N ALA A 368 -7.51 7.40 -18.78
CA ALA A 368 -6.93 6.06 -18.68
C ALA A 368 -8.01 5.01 -18.35
N ALA A 369 -8.93 5.31 -17.43
CA ALA A 369 -10.04 4.44 -17.08
C ALA A 369 -10.96 4.13 -18.28
N LEU A 370 -11.29 5.14 -19.10
CA LEU A 370 -12.08 4.93 -20.32
C LEU A 370 -11.37 4.06 -21.35
N ALA A 371 -10.05 4.22 -21.51
CA ALA A 371 -9.27 3.36 -22.39
C ALA A 371 -9.21 1.90 -21.87
N SER A 372 -9.01 1.72 -20.57
CA SER A 372 -9.09 0.41 -19.90
C SER A 372 -10.46 -0.25 -20.14
N MET A 373 -11.55 0.49 -19.92
CA MET A 373 -12.92 0.04 -20.14
C MET A 373 -13.17 -0.35 -21.61
N ALA A 374 -12.70 0.43 -22.58
CA ALA A 374 -12.83 0.09 -23.99
C ALA A 374 -12.09 -1.22 -24.36
N GLY A 375 -10.92 -1.45 -23.77
CA GLY A 375 -10.21 -2.73 -23.88
C GLY A 375 -10.99 -3.87 -23.26
N LEU A 376 -11.52 -3.70 -22.05
CA LEU A 376 -12.38 -4.70 -21.37
C LEU A 376 -13.66 -5.01 -22.14
N MET A 377 -14.27 -4.02 -22.79
CA MET A 377 -15.44 -4.20 -23.67
C MET A 377 -15.11 -4.96 -24.96
N THR A 378 -13.82 -5.10 -25.28
CA THR A 378 -13.29 -5.91 -26.37
C THR A 378 -12.83 -7.29 -25.89
N TYR A 379 -12.41 -7.42 -24.64
CA TYR A 379 -11.94 -8.66 -24.02
C TYR A 379 -13.09 -9.62 -23.64
N GLY A 380 -12.83 -10.93 -23.66
CA GLY A 380 -13.74 -11.97 -23.15
C GLY A 380 -15.02 -12.24 -23.96
N ARG A 381 -15.26 -11.51 -25.06
CA ARG A 381 -16.40 -11.74 -25.96
C ARG A 381 -15.97 -12.62 -27.13
N ARG A 382 -16.80 -13.62 -27.47
CA ARG A 382 -16.57 -14.56 -28.58
C ARG A 382 -16.16 -13.90 -29.90
N GLN A 383 -16.79 -12.79 -30.26
CA GLN A 383 -16.50 -12.05 -31.50
C GLN A 383 -15.08 -11.46 -31.56
N PHE A 384 -14.40 -11.33 -30.42
CA PHE A 384 -13.08 -10.72 -30.28
C PHE A 384 -12.02 -11.71 -29.76
N GLU A 385 -12.28 -13.03 -29.80
CA GLU A 385 -11.33 -14.06 -29.32
C GLU A 385 -9.94 -13.93 -29.98
N HIS A 386 -9.89 -13.58 -31.27
CA HIS A 386 -8.64 -13.35 -32.00
C HIS A 386 -7.81 -12.17 -31.47
N LEU A 387 -8.39 -11.31 -30.63
CA LEU A 387 -7.74 -10.18 -29.97
C LEU A 387 -7.45 -10.45 -28.49
N ASP A 388 -7.72 -11.65 -27.96
CA ASP A 388 -7.57 -11.94 -26.53
C ASP A 388 -6.17 -11.62 -26.01
N ALA A 389 -5.13 -12.17 -26.66
CA ALA A 389 -3.73 -11.90 -26.33
C ALA A 389 -3.37 -10.41 -26.46
N THR A 390 -3.92 -9.72 -27.46
CA THR A 390 -3.72 -8.29 -27.66
C THR A 390 -4.34 -7.50 -26.51
N MET A 391 -5.58 -7.79 -26.12
CA MET A 391 -6.27 -7.09 -25.03
C MET A 391 -5.61 -7.35 -23.67
N ARG A 392 -5.13 -8.58 -23.40
CA ARG A 392 -4.36 -8.89 -22.19
C ARG A 392 -3.10 -8.03 -22.05
N ARG A 393 -2.49 -7.62 -23.17
CA ARG A 393 -1.35 -6.70 -23.18
C ARG A 393 -1.76 -5.22 -23.11
N LEU A 394 -2.85 -4.84 -23.79
CA LEU A 394 -3.24 -3.42 -23.93
C LEU A 394 -3.99 -2.86 -22.71
N ILE A 395 -4.74 -3.68 -21.98
CA ILE A 395 -5.56 -3.21 -20.84
C ILE A 395 -4.72 -2.85 -19.59
N PRO A 396 -3.76 -3.67 -19.13
CA PRO A 396 -3.06 -3.42 -17.86
C PRO A 396 -2.39 -2.05 -17.75
N PRO A 397 -1.70 -1.51 -18.79
CA PRO A 397 -1.10 -0.18 -18.71
C PRO A 397 -2.11 0.92 -18.38
N PHE A 398 -3.32 0.86 -18.96
CA PHE A 398 -4.38 1.84 -18.68
C PHE A 398 -4.97 1.68 -17.28
N HIS A 399 -5.18 0.44 -16.85
CA HIS A 399 -5.70 0.16 -15.51
C HIS A 399 -4.72 0.65 -14.43
N ALA A 400 -3.44 0.32 -14.55
CA ALA A 400 -2.39 0.76 -13.64
C ALA A 400 -2.24 2.29 -13.63
N ALA A 401 -2.17 2.91 -14.82
CA ALA A 401 -2.05 4.36 -14.91
C ALA A 401 -3.30 5.08 -14.37
N SER A 402 -4.50 4.52 -14.52
CA SER A 402 -5.71 5.10 -13.91
C SER A 402 -5.60 5.19 -12.39
N ALA A 403 -5.11 4.12 -11.74
CA ALA A 403 -4.89 4.12 -10.29
C ALA A 403 -3.78 5.11 -9.90
N GLU A 404 -2.64 5.06 -10.57
CA GLU A 404 -1.51 5.96 -10.33
C GLU A 404 -1.90 7.43 -10.47
N LEU A 405 -2.54 7.82 -11.58
CA LEU A 405 -3.00 9.19 -11.84
C LEU A 405 -4.05 9.66 -10.84
N THR A 406 -4.85 8.75 -10.28
CA THR A 406 -5.79 9.06 -9.20
C THR A 406 -5.05 9.48 -7.94
N THR A 407 -3.97 8.78 -7.57
CA THR A 407 -3.15 9.18 -6.39
C THR A 407 -2.50 10.56 -6.55
N LEU A 408 -2.26 11.00 -7.79
CA LEU A 408 -1.69 12.33 -8.05
C LEU A 408 -2.64 13.49 -7.75
N VAL A 409 -3.96 13.23 -7.61
CA VAL A 409 -4.95 14.25 -7.23
C VAL A 409 -4.63 14.80 -5.83
N ASP A 410 -4.41 13.90 -4.87
CA ASP A 410 -4.02 14.26 -3.51
C ASP A 410 -2.57 14.71 -3.44
N ALA A 411 -1.68 14.10 -4.23
CA ALA A 411 -0.27 14.50 -4.26
C ALA A 411 -0.10 15.97 -4.66
N ASP A 412 -0.91 16.47 -5.60
CA ASP A 412 -0.91 17.88 -6.02
C ASP A 412 -1.38 18.80 -4.88
N ALA A 413 -2.48 18.44 -4.22
CA ALA A 413 -3.02 19.20 -3.10
C ALA A 413 -2.03 19.26 -1.93
N HIS A 414 -1.40 18.12 -1.59
CA HIS A 414 -0.38 18.05 -0.55
C HIS A 414 0.89 18.83 -0.92
N ALA A 415 1.36 18.76 -2.17
CA ALA A 415 2.52 19.51 -2.62
C ALA A 415 2.29 21.02 -2.50
N PHE A 416 1.09 21.48 -2.88
CA PHE A 416 0.71 22.89 -2.76
C PHE A 416 0.56 23.32 -1.29
N GLN A 417 -0.05 22.50 -0.45
CA GLN A 417 -0.18 22.76 0.99
C GLN A 417 1.19 22.90 1.67
N ALA A 418 2.16 22.05 1.31
CA ALA A 418 3.53 22.15 1.81
C ALA A 418 4.20 23.50 1.45
N CYS A 419 3.94 24.02 0.24
CA CYS A 419 4.39 25.37 -0.14
C CYS A 419 3.77 26.46 0.73
N LEU A 420 2.45 26.38 1.00
CA LEU A 420 1.76 27.34 1.87
C LEU A 420 2.30 27.30 3.31
N GLU A 421 2.56 26.12 3.84
CA GLU A 421 3.14 25.92 5.18
C GLU A 421 4.56 26.50 5.24
N ALA A 422 5.38 26.27 4.22
CA ALA A 422 6.69 26.90 4.12
C ALA A 422 6.61 28.43 4.11
N MET A 423 5.61 29.02 3.44
CA MET A 423 5.40 30.48 3.45
C MET A 423 4.99 31.03 4.82
N LYS A 424 4.41 30.20 5.71
CA LYS A 424 4.03 30.58 7.08
C LYS A 424 5.18 30.50 8.08
N LEU A 425 6.31 29.89 7.71
CA LEU A 425 7.47 29.78 8.62
C LEU A 425 7.98 31.17 9.05
N PRO A 426 8.53 31.28 10.29
CA PRO A 426 9.13 32.51 10.80
C PRO A 426 10.18 33.09 9.86
N LYS A 427 10.44 34.40 10.00
CA LYS A 427 11.40 35.14 9.17
C LYS A 427 12.24 36.13 9.99
N ASN A 428 12.32 35.87 11.30
CA ASN A 428 12.81 36.83 12.28
C ASN A 428 14.34 36.79 12.34
N THR A 429 14.94 35.60 12.32
CA THR A 429 16.39 35.41 12.32
C THR A 429 16.93 35.08 10.90
N PRO A 430 18.24 35.24 10.64
CA PRO A 430 18.87 34.73 9.42
C PRO A 430 18.64 33.23 9.21
N GLU A 431 18.75 32.44 10.29
CA GLU A 431 18.50 30.99 10.30
C GLU A 431 17.04 30.65 9.95
N ASP A 432 16.07 31.41 10.48
CA ASP A 432 14.66 31.26 10.13
C ASP A 432 14.43 31.51 8.63
N ARG A 433 15.09 32.53 8.06
CA ARG A 433 14.96 32.88 6.64
C ARG A 433 15.56 31.80 5.75
N GLU A 434 16.71 31.24 6.12
CA GLU A 434 17.33 30.12 5.40
C GLU A 434 16.47 28.87 5.46
N ARG A 435 15.99 28.49 6.65
CA ARG A 435 15.11 27.33 6.84
C ARG A 435 13.81 27.47 6.05
N ARG A 436 13.22 28.67 6.07
CA ARG A 436 12.04 29.01 5.28
C ARG A 436 12.30 28.91 3.79
N ALA A 437 13.42 29.46 3.30
CA ALA A 437 13.78 29.41 1.88
C ALA A 437 14.02 27.96 1.42
N ALA A 438 14.72 27.15 2.22
CA ALA A 438 14.95 25.74 1.93
C ALA A 438 13.63 24.95 1.88
N ALA A 439 12.75 25.13 2.87
CA ALA A 439 11.44 24.49 2.91
C ALA A 439 10.56 24.88 1.71
N LEU A 440 10.61 26.15 1.29
CA LEU A 440 9.85 26.63 0.13
C LEU A 440 10.39 26.02 -1.18
N GLN A 441 11.71 25.97 -1.35
CA GLN A 441 12.32 25.35 -2.53
C GLN A 441 12.02 23.85 -2.61
N GLU A 442 12.02 23.15 -1.49
CA GLU A 442 11.62 21.74 -1.43
C GLU A 442 10.13 21.54 -1.76
N GLY A 443 9.25 22.39 -1.23
CA GLY A 443 7.84 22.39 -1.60
C GLY A 443 7.62 22.61 -3.09
N LEU A 444 8.31 23.60 -3.68
CA LEU A 444 8.23 23.90 -5.12
C LEU A 444 8.75 22.74 -5.98
N ARG A 445 9.82 22.05 -5.57
CA ARG A 445 10.31 20.85 -6.27
C ARG A 445 9.23 19.76 -6.31
N ARG A 446 8.51 19.52 -5.21
CA ARG A 446 7.39 18.58 -5.18
C ARG A 446 6.22 19.03 -6.05
N ALA A 447 5.89 20.32 -6.01
CA ALA A 447 4.83 20.92 -6.84
C ALA A 447 5.15 20.88 -8.35
N VAL A 448 6.43 20.76 -8.73
CA VAL A 448 6.85 20.49 -10.11
C VAL A 448 6.86 18.98 -10.41
N ALA A 449 7.33 18.16 -9.48
CA ALA A 449 7.49 16.72 -9.67
C ALA A 449 6.15 16.00 -9.92
N VAL A 450 5.08 16.38 -9.21
CA VAL A 450 3.77 15.72 -9.34
C VAL A 450 3.17 15.91 -10.75
N PRO A 451 3.03 17.13 -11.29
CA PRO A 451 2.63 17.34 -12.69
C PRO A 451 3.56 16.70 -13.72
N LEU A 452 4.88 16.64 -13.45
CA LEU A 452 5.83 15.99 -14.35
C LEU A 452 5.56 14.48 -14.42
N ALA A 453 5.39 13.83 -13.28
CA ALA A 453 5.03 12.41 -13.20
C ALA A 453 3.73 12.13 -13.98
N LEU A 454 2.69 12.97 -13.80
CA LEU A 454 1.45 12.89 -14.59
C LEU A 454 1.73 12.88 -16.10
N ALA A 455 2.52 13.85 -16.58
CA ALA A 455 2.83 13.97 -18.01
C ALA A 455 3.62 12.77 -18.54
N GLU A 456 4.54 12.22 -17.75
CA GLU A 456 5.34 11.04 -18.10
C GLU A 456 4.48 9.78 -18.16
N THR A 457 3.65 9.55 -17.15
CA THR A 457 2.71 8.42 -17.08
C THR A 457 1.78 8.44 -18.28
N VAL A 458 1.14 9.57 -18.59
CA VAL A 458 0.26 9.68 -19.77
C VAL A 458 1.01 9.49 -21.08
N ALA A 459 2.24 10.00 -21.21
CA ALA A 459 3.00 9.84 -22.44
C ALA A 459 3.35 8.38 -22.75
N SER A 460 3.55 7.56 -21.73
CA SER A 460 3.77 6.12 -21.88
C SER A 460 2.56 5.38 -22.49
N LEU A 461 1.35 5.93 -22.33
CA LEU A 461 0.10 5.31 -22.79
C LEU A 461 -0.20 5.55 -24.27
N TRP A 462 0.42 6.54 -24.92
CA TRP A 462 0.06 6.91 -26.30
C TRP A 462 0.23 5.78 -27.33
N PRO A 463 1.33 5.01 -27.35
CA PRO A 463 1.48 3.89 -28.28
C PRO A 463 0.41 2.81 -28.05
N VAL A 464 0.11 2.52 -26.78
CA VAL A 464 -0.89 1.53 -26.37
C VAL A 464 -2.30 1.99 -26.78
N LEU A 465 -2.60 3.28 -26.63
CA LEU A 465 -3.91 3.85 -27.00
C LEU A 465 -4.11 3.84 -28.50
N GLN A 466 -3.06 4.15 -29.26
CA GLN A 466 -3.10 4.10 -30.71
C GLN A 466 -3.41 2.68 -31.20
N GLU A 467 -2.76 1.68 -30.62
CA GLU A 467 -3.03 0.28 -30.97
C GLU A 467 -4.46 -0.12 -30.60
N LEU A 468 -4.90 0.20 -29.38
CA LEU A 468 -6.26 -0.07 -28.93
C LEU A 468 -7.31 0.60 -29.82
N ALA A 469 -7.05 1.80 -30.33
CA ALA A 469 -7.96 2.50 -31.23
C ALA A 469 -8.09 1.85 -32.62
N LEU A 470 -7.13 1.01 -33.03
CA LEU A 470 -7.15 0.32 -34.32
C LEU A 470 -7.91 -1.01 -34.25
N CYS A 471 -7.86 -1.72 -33.12
CA CYS A 471 -8.43 -3.06 -32.98
C CYS A 471 -9.57 -3.18 -31.96
N GLY A 472 -9.77 -2.16 -31.12
CA GLY A 472 -10.81 -2.15 -30.08
C GLY A 472 -12.23 -2.16 -30.64
N ASN A 473 -13.18 -2.48 -29.77
CA ASN A 473 -14.59 -2.52 -30.10
C ASN A 473 -15.08 -1.18 -30.66
N LEU A 474 -15.53 -1.17 -31.92
CA LEU A 474 -16.06 0.01 -32.61
C LEU A 474 -17.23 0.68 -31.88
N ALA A 475 -18.00 -0.08 -31.07
CA ALA A 475 -19.07 0.49 -30.26
C ALA A 475 -18.55 1.45 -29.17
N CYS A 476 -17.29 1.31 -28.74
CA CYS A 476 -16.61 2.16 -27.76
C CYS A 476 -15.86 3.33 -28.42
N ARG A 477 -16.14 3.65 -29.70
CA ARG A 477 -15.44 4.74 -30.42
C ARG A 477 -15.58 6.09 -29.72
N SER A 478 -16.77 6.42 -29.24
CA SER A 478 -16.99 7.66 -28.48
C SER A 478 -16.15 7.68 -27.20
N ASP A 479 -16.08 6.55 -26.50
CA ASP A 479 -15.35 6.43 -25.23
C ASP A 479 -13.84 6.60 -25.46
N LEU A 480 -13.29 6.00 -26.52
CA LEU A 480 -11.90 6.18 -26.91
C LEU A 480 -11.56 7.60 -27.35
N GLN A 481 -12.49 8.30 -28.02
CA GLN A 481 -12.31 9.71 -28.39
C GLN A 481 -12.25 10.62 -27.16
N VAL A 482 -13.13 10.38 -26.18
CA VAL A 482 -13.11 11.09 -24.89
C VAL A 482 -11.84 10.73 -24.11
N ALA A 483 -11.45 9.46 -24.06
CA ALA A 483 -10.22 9.00 -23.42
C ALA A 483 -8.98 9.75 -23.94
N ALA A 484 -8.83 9.81 -25.26
CA ALA A 484 -7.71 10.52 -25.90
C ALA A 484 -7.69 12.02 -25.54
N LYS A 485 -8.86 12.68 -25.52
CA LYS A 485 -8.95 14.11 -25.17
C LYS A 485 -8.78 14.38 -23.67
N ALA A 486 -9.22 13.47 -22.81
CA ALA A 486 -9.05 13.58 -21.38
C ALA A 486 -7.57 13.44 -20.98
N LEU A 487 -6.86 12.45 -21.55
CA LEU A 487 -5.41 12.29 -21.40
C LEU A 487 -4.64 13.52 -21.94
N GLU A 488 -5.03 14.03 -23.11
CA GLU A 488 -4.44 15.23 -23.71
C GLU A 488 -4.63 16.47 -22.81
N THR A 489 -5.81 16.61 -22.20
CA THR A 489 -6.12 17.69 -21.26
C THR A 489 -5.31 17.55 -19.96
N GLY A 490 -5.10 16.32 -19.49
CA GLY A 490 -4.22 16.02 -18.37
C GLY A 490 -2.80 16.53 -18.59
N VAL A 491 -2.18 16.19 -19.74
CA VAL A 491 -0.83 16.67 -20.11
C VAL A 491 -0.79 18.19 -20.28
N PHE A 492 -1.85 18.78 -20.86
CA PHE A 492 -1.97 20.23 -20.96
C PHE A 492 -1.97 20.90 -19.57
N GLY A 493 -2.78 20.40 -18.65
CA GLY A 493 -2.82 20.88 -17.27
C GLY A 493 -1.48 20.69 -16.57
N ALA A 494 -0.86 19.52 -16.69
CA ALA A 494 0.46 19.25 -16.14
C ALA A 494 1.51 20.25 -16.64
N TYR A 495 1.55 20.52 -17.95
CA TYR A 495 2.47 21.49 -18.56
C TYR A 495 2.40 22.87 -17.91
N PHE A 496 1.20 23.44 -17.74
CA PHE A 496 1.07 24.77 -17.14
C PHE A 496 1.35 24.79 -15.64
N ASN A 497 1.05 23.70 -14.91
CA ASN A 497 1.39 23.58 -13.49
C ASN A 497 2.90 23.42 -13.26
N VAL A 498 3.62 22.73 -14.16
CA VAL A 498 5.10 22.74 -14.16
C VAL A 498 5.62 24.16 -14.39
N LEU A 499 5.14 24.84 -15.43
CA LEU A 499 5.65 26.17 -15.80
C LEU A 499 5.43 27.24 -14.73
N ILE A 500 4.29 27.23 -14.03
CA ILE A 500 4.02 28.25 -13.02
C ILE A 500 4.95 28.08 -11.82
N ASN A 501 5.20 26.84 -11.37
CA ASN A 501 6.07 26.56 -10.23
C ASN A 501 7.57 26.69 -10.56
N LEU A 502 7.98 26.37 -11.80
CA LEU A 502 9.38 26.53 -12.24
C LEU A 502 9.88 27.98 -12.18
N LYS A 503 8.98 28.98 -12.23
CA LYS A 503 9.37 30.39 -12.13
C LYS A 503 10.05 30.69 -10.79
N ASP A 504 9.53 30.11 -9.72
CA ASP A 504 9.92 30.42 -8.34
C ASP A 504 11.03 29.50 -7.79
N ILE A 505 11.42 28.46 -8.53
CA ILE A 505 12.61 27.66 -8.22
C ILE A 505 13.86 28.51 -8.41
N THR A 506 14.92 28.33 -7.61
CA THR A 506 16.18 29.08 -7.75
C THR A 506 17.33 28.23 -8.30
N ASP A 507 17.17 26.92 -8.26
CA ASP A 507 18.14 25.95 -8.74
C ASP A 507 18.19 25.92 -10.28
N GLY A 508 19.20 26.59 -10.85
CA GLY A 508 19.39 26.67 -12.30
C GLY A 508 19.62 25.31 -12.94
N ALA A 509 20.33 24.39 -12.27
CA ALA A 509 20.53 23.04 -12.77
C ALA A 509 19.21 22.27 -12.83
N PHE A 510 18.31 22.42 -11.84
CA PHE A 510 16.98 21.81 -11.87
C PHE A 510 16.07 22.41 -12.96
N LYS A 511 16.18 23.73 -13.22
CA LYS A 511 15.46 24.39 -14.32
C LYS A 511 15.97 23.94 -15.70
N ASP A 512 17.28 23.79 -15.82
CA ASP A 512 17.99 23.43 -17.06
C ASP A 512 18.01 21.91 -17.30
N GLN A 513 17.87 21.09 -16.25
CA GLN A 513 17.75 19.62 -16.31
C GLN A 513 16.45 19.21 -16.97
N ASN A 514 16.32 19.43 -18.27
CA ASN A 514 15.33 18.82 -19.14
C ASN A 514 13.85 18.97 -18.74
N VAL A 515 13.42 19.50 -17.58
CA VAL A 515 12.01 19.50 -17.16
C VAL A 515 11.16 20.31 -18.13
N PHE A 516 11.64 21.49 -18.53
CA PHE A 516 10.97 22.30 -19.54
C PHE A 516 10.99 21.63 -20.94
N MET A 517 12.12 21.08 -21.37
CA MET A 517 12.25 20.43 -22.69
C MET A 517 11.50 19.10 -22.77
N GLN A 518 11.50 18.32 -21.71
CA GLN A 518 10.80 17.04 -21.50
C GLN A 518 9.31 17.30 -21.47
N THR A 519 8.81 18.21 -20.63
CA THR A 519 7.37 18.53 -20.62
C THR A 519 6.89 19.12 -21.95
N ASN A 520 7.71 19.95 -22.61
CA ASN A 520 7.40 20.46 -23.95
C ASN A 520 7.44 19.36 -25.03
N LYS A 521 8.38 18.41 -24.93
CA LYS A 521 8.46 17.22 -25.80
C LYS A 521 7.26 16.29 -25.56
N LEU A 522 6.84 16.09 -24.32
CA LEU A 522 5.67 15.27 -23.96
C LEU A 522 4.37 15.93 -24.46
N LEU A 523 4.25 17.26 -24.34
CA LEU A 523 3.15 18.02 -24.94
C LEU A 523 3.15 17.92 -26.47
N LYS A 524 4.33 17.94 -27.10
CA LYS A 524 4.52 17.87 -28.57
C LYS A 524 4.52 16.45 -29.14
N ALA A 525 4.70 15.40 -28.35
CA ALA A 525 4.58 14.01 -28.78
C ALA A 525 3.19 13.72 -29.38
N ARG A 526 2.22 14.57 -29.04
CA ARG A 526 0.88 14.73 -29.63
C ARG A 526 0.84 15.13 -31.11
N TRP A 527 1.79 15.94 -31.58
CA TRP A 527 1.61 16.79 -32.77
C TRP A 527 1.56 16.07 -34.14
N PRO A 528 2.10 14.86 -34.37
CA PRO A 528 1.99 14.24 -35.69
C PRO A 528 0.55 13.86 -36.10
N TRP A 529 -0.38 13.79 -35.15
CA TRP A 529 -1.69 13.13 -35.34
C TRP A 529 -2.89 14.08 -35.49
N PHE A 530 -2.75 15.32 -35.05
CA PHE A 530 -3.68 16.40 -35.40
C PHE A 530 -2.92 17.34 -36.32
N GLY A 531 -2.95 17.01 -37.63
CA GLY A 531 -2.09 17.65 -38.62
C GLY A 531 -2.05 19.18 -38.53
N ASP A 532 -0.88 19.73 -38.91
CA ASP A 532 -0.74 21.14 -39.25
C ASP A 532 -1.94 21.56 -40.11
N ARG A 533 -2.61 22.64 -39.73
CA ARG A 533 -3.59 23.31 -40.58
C ARG A 533 -2.86 23.92 -41.79
N GLY A 534 -2.48 23.06 -42.73
CA GLY A 534 -1.62 23.43 -43.84
C GLY A 534 -1.22 22.26 -44.75
N LYS A 535 -2.15 21.36 -45.09
CA LYS A 535 -2.26 20.55 -46.34
C LYS A 535 -2.98 19.22 -46.07
N LEU A 536 -4.21 19.12 -46.57
CA LEU A 536 -5.00 17.89 -46.58
C LEU A 536 -4.39 16.87 -47.56
N HIS A 537 -4.01 15.69 -47.07
CA HIS A 537 -3.90 14.46 -47.88
C HIS A 537 -5.01 13.49 -47.43
N PRO A 538 -5.75 12.81 -48.33
CA PRO A 538 -7.06 12.24 -47.99
C PRO A 538 -7.06 10.85 -47.31
N SER A 539 -5.92 10.25 -47.00
CA SER A 539 -5.85 8.80 -46.71
C SER A 539 -5.55 8.36 -45.27
N SER A 540 -5.46 9.27 -44.30
CA SER A 540 -5.17 8.92 -42.88
C SER A 540 -6.21 9.43 -41.85
N SER A 541 -7.41 9.78 -42.29
CA SER A 541 -8.47 10.35 -41.45
C SER A 541 -9.50 9.31 -40.96
N ILE A 542 -9.06 8.33 -40.16
CA ILE A 542 -9.99 7.36 -39.55
C ILE A 542 -10.46 7.78 -38.14
N LEU A 543 -9.72 8.65 -37.44
CA LEU A 543 -10.08 9.03 -36.06
C LEU A 543 -11.01 10.25 -35.92
N PHE A 544 -11.08 11.14 -36.93
CA PHE A 544 -11.89 12.37 -36.86
C PHE A 544 -12.50 12.73 -38.23
N SER A 545 -13.50 11.96 -38.68
CA SER A 545 -14.41 12.42 -39.73
C SER A 545 -15.82 11.91 -39.45
N PRO A 546 -16.81 12.79 -39.18
CA PRO A 546 -18.20 12.41 -39.23
C PRO A 546 -18.60 12.37 -40.71
N LYS A 547 -18.35 11.26 -41.41
CA LYS A 547 -19.04 11.02 -42.68
C LYS A 547 -20.46 10.55 -42.37
N LEU A 548 -21.32 11.51 -42.03
CA LEU A 548 -22.76 11.37 -42.20
C LEU A 548 -23.06 11.51 -43.70
N THR A 549 -23.13 10.38 -44.40
CA THR A 549 -23.69 10.34 -45.75
C THR A 549 -25.18 10.62 -45.68
N ARG A 550 -25.62 11.82 -46.06
CA ARG A 550 -26.99 12.06 -46.54
C ARG A 550 -26.98 11.99 -48.07
N PRO A 551 -27.89 11.24 -48.70
CA PRO A 551 -28.00 11.23 -50.16
C PRO A 551 -28.78 12.46 -50.63
N GLY A 552 -28.14 13.29 -51.45
CA GLY A 552 -28.78 14.28 -52.33
C GLY A 552 -29.08 15.66 -51.70
N GLY A 553 -28.56 16.73 -52.31
CA GLY A 553 -29.06 18.10 -52.12
C GLY A 553 -27.99 19.20 -52.00
N SER A 554 -27.92 20.02 -53.04
CA SER A 554 -27.21 21.29 -53.26
C SER A 554 -26.57 22.07 -52.09
N THR A 555 -25.39 22.62 -52.40
CA THR A 555 -24.62 23.66 -51.71
C THR A 555 -25.42 24.92 -51.36
N ALA A 556 -25.31 25.36 -50.10
CA ALA A 556 -25.42 26.75 -49.70
C ALA A 556 -24.50 27.01 -48.50
N GLU A 557 -23.58 27.96 -48.65
CA GLU A 557 -22.66 28.42 -47.61
C GLU A 557 -23.44 29.06 -46.46
N ALA A 558 -23.27 28.55 -45.23
CA ALA A 558 -23.67 29.22 -44.00
C ALA A 558 -22.42 29.71 -43.27
N SER A 559 -22.02 30.95 -43.57
CA SER A 559 -21.03 31.69 -42.81
C SER A 559 -21.64 32.21 -41.52
N SER A 560 -21.37 31.56 -40.39
CA SER A 560 -21.51 32.19 -39.07
C SER A 560 -20.64 31.49 -38.03
N LEU A 561 -19.62 32.20 -37.52
CA LEU A 561 -19.25 32.22 -36.10
C LEU A 561 -18.12 33.24 -35.84
N CYS A 562 -18.60 34.40 -35.41
CA CYS A 562 -18.01 35.45 -34.60
C CYS A 562 -16.56 35.28 -34.09
N THR A 563 -15.71 36.18 -34.54
CA THR A 563 -14.51 36.68 -33.86
C THR A 563 -14.91 37.65 -32.73
N TRP A 564 -14.62 37.29 -31.48
CA TRP A 564 -14.64 38.22 -30.36
C TRP A 564 -13.36 39.06 -30.34
N ARG A 565 -13.45 40.35 -30.71
CA ARG A 565 -12.46 41.38 -30.35
C ARG A 565 -13.17 42.67 -29.95
N ARG A 566 -12.82 43.16 -28.75
CA ARG A 566 -12.97 44.52 -28.21
C ARG A 566 -14.40 45.06 -28.02
N CYS A 567 -14.91 44.93 -26.79
CA CYS A 567 -15.93 45.85 -26.27
C CYS A 567 -15.25 46.92 -25.42
N GLY A 568 -15.11 48.13 -25.97
CA GLY A 568 -14.99 49.36 -25.20
C GLY A 568 -16.41 49.84 -24.86
N TRP A 569 -16.65 50.17 -23.60
CA TRP A 569 -17.92 50.70 -23.11
C TRP A 569 -18.12 52.16 -23.56
N PRO A 570 -19.38 52.57 -23.79
CA PRO A 570 -19.85 53.85 -23.27
C PRO A 570 -21.10 53.73 -22.39
N VAL A 571 -21.16 54.66 -21.44
CA VAL A 571 -22.14 54.88 -20.35
C VAL A 571 -23.53 55.28 -20.91
N PRO A 572 -24.66 54.95 -20.23
CA PRO A 572 -26.00 55.16 -20.76
C PRO A 572 -26.53 56.58 -20.50
N GLY A 573 -27.23 57.14 -21.48
CA GLY A 573 -27.98 58.39 -21.34
C GLY A 573 -29.28 58.35 -22.15
N GLY A 574 -30.39 58.64 -21.45
CA GLY A 574 -31.48 59.42 -22.01
C GLY A 574 -32.58 58.71 -22.80
N SER A 575 -33.70 58.46 -22.10
CA SER A 575 -35.07 58.81 -22.52
C SER A 575 -35.59 58.36 -23.90
N THR A 576 -36.64 57.53 -23.92
CA THR A 576 -38.04 58.00 -24.08
C THR A 576 -39.01 56.81 -24.14
N CYS A 577 -40.08 56.92 -23.38
CA CYS A 577 -41.30 56.12 -23.48
C CYS A 577 -42.14 56.66 -24.67
N PRO A 578 -43.01 55.86 -25.32
CA PRO A 578 -44.41 55.95 -24.91
C PRO A 578 -45.20 54.64 -24.87
N LYS A 579 -46.17 54.69 -23.95
CA LYS A 579 -47.33 53.85 -23.65
C LYS A 579 -48.13 53.30 -24.84
N ARG A 580 -48.69 52.09 -24.65
CA ARG A 580 -50.10 51.63 -24.80
C ARG A 580 -50.07 50.09 -24.73
N GLY A 581 -50.87 49.30 -24.01
CA GLY A 581 -52.05 49.47 -23.17
C GLY A 581 -52.77 48.10 -23.09
N GLY A 582 -53.36 47.75 -21.94
CA GLY A 582 -54.24 46.57 -21.73
C GLY A 582 -53.60 45.45 -20.89
N GLN A 583 -53.87 45.35 -19.58
CA GLN A 583 -54.94 44.52 -18.96
C GLN A 583 -54.81 43.02 -19.32
N ALA A 584 -54.73 42.04 -18.41
CA ALA A 584 -55.19 41.95 -17.03
C ALA A 584 -54.60 40.71 -16.30
N GLN A 585 -54.55 40.81 -14.96
CA GLN A 585 -54.84 39.79 -13.94
C GLN A 585 -53.92 38.58 -13.67
N HIS A 586 -53.36 38.63 -12.44
CA HIS A 586 -53.34 37.60 -11.38
C HIS A 586 -53.01 36.13 -11.74
N TYR A 587 -51.92 35.61 -11.17
CA TYR A 587 -51.97 34.82 -9.92
C TYR A 587 -50.55 34.64 -9.36
N CYS A 588 -50.40 34.88 -8.06
CA CYS A 588 -49.19 34.66 -7.27
C CYS A 588 -49.54 33.64 -6.17
N SER A 589 -48.51 32.97 -5.62
CA SER A 589 -48.52 32.07 -4.44
C SER A 589 -49.00 30.63 -4.74
N ALA A 590 -48.48 29.56 -4.15
CA ALA A 590 -47.45 29.28 -3.14
C ALA A 590 -47.04 27.78 -3.35
N LEU A 591 -45.88 27.27 -2.97
CA LEU A 591 -45.62 26.77 -1.61
C LEU A 591 -44.18 26.25 -1.53
N SER A 592 -43.51 26.69 -0.47
CA SER A 592 -42.27 26.18 0.10
C SER A 592 -42.48 24.85 0.82
N ARG A 593 -41.55 23.90 0.65
CA ARG A 593 -40.86 23.17 1.72
C ARG A 593 -39.49 22.73 1.23
#